data_AF-A0A946I646-F1
#
_entry.id   AF-A0A946I646-F1
#
_cell.length_a   1.000
_cell.length_b   1.000
_cell.length_c   1.000
_cell.angle_alpha   90.00
_cell.angle_beta   90.00
_cell.angle_gamma   90.00
#
_symmetry.space_group_name_H-M   'P 1'
#
loop_
_entity.id
_entity.type
_entity.pdbx_description
1 polymer ?
#
loop_
_entity_poly.entity_id
_entity_poly.type
_entity_poly.pdbx_seq_one_letter_code
_entity_poly.pdbx_strand_id
1 'polypeptide(L)' 'MRTKSTNKNKINVITLGCSKNVYDSEVLMGQLAANKMDVEHESEKDDANIVVINTCGFIDNAKEESINTIL' A
#
# COMPACT_ATOMS: atom_id res chain seq x y z
N MET A 1 -6.30 -30.48 -11.20
CA MET A 1 -5.63 -29.47 -10.36
C MET A 1 -5.70 -28.14 -11.10
N ARG A 2 -6.59 -27.21 -10.69
CA ARG A 2 -6.69 -25.88 -11.31
C ARG A 2 -5.49 -25.06 -10.83
N THR A 3 -4.47 -24.90 -11.67
CA THR A 3 -3.39 -23.93 -11.45
C THR A 3 -4.02 -22.53 -11.49
N LYS A 4 -4.09 -21.84 -10.35
CA LYS A 4 -4.57 -20.46 -10.27
C LYS A 4 -3.80 -19.63 -11.29
N SER A 5 -4.53 -19.00 -12.20
CA SER A 5 -4.00 -17.97 -13.11
C SER A 5 -3.27 -16.92 -12.29
N THR A 6 -2.05 -16.56 -12.69
CA THR A 6 -1.34 -15.39 -12.16
C THR A 6 -2.04 -14.14 -12.65
N ASN A 7 -3.16 -13.77 -12.04
CA ASN A 7 -3.56 -12.36 -12.07
C ASN A 7 -2.36 -11.61 -11.51
N LYS A 8 -1.79 -10.69 -12.30
CA LYS A 8 -0.74 -9.80 -11.80
C LYS A 8 -1.34 -9.11 -10.60
N ASN A 9 -0.82 -9.40 -9.41
CA ASN A 9 -1.34 -8.79 -8.21
C ASN A 9 -0.95 -7.31 -8.28
N LYS A 10 -1.96 -6.45 -8.36
CA LYS A 10 -1.82 -5.00 -8.34
C LYS A 10 -1.87 -4.55 -6.89
N ILE A 11 -0.82 -3.83 -6.49
CA ILE A 11 -0.59 -3.35 -5.13
C ILE A 11 -0.92 -1.86 -5.10
N ASN A 12 -1.82 -1.46 -4.21
CA ASN A 12 -2.02 -0.05 -3.89
C ASN A 12 -1.35 0.26 -2.55
N VAL A 13 -0.46 1.24 -2.52
CA VAL A 13 0.17 1.72 -1.29
C VAL A 13 -0.57 2.97 -0.84
N ILE A 14 -1.05 3.00 0.41
CA ILE A 14 -1.68 4.15 1.06
C ILE A 14 -0.73 4.62 2.15
N THR A 15 -0.34 5.89 2.11
CA THR A 15 0.59 6.46 3.11
C THR A 15 -0.15 7.41 4.02
N LEU A 16 -0.11 7.14 5.32
CA LEU A 16 -0.75 7.95 6.35
C LEU A 16 0.29 8.47 7.34
N GLY A 17 -0.06 9.50 8.11
CA GLY A 17 0.81 10.04 9.15
C GLY A 17 1.78 11.12 8.66
N CYS A 18 3.10 10.85 8.72
CA CYS A 18 4.14 11.88 8.57
C CYS A 18 5.07 11.68 7.37
N SER A 19 5.92 12.68 7.09
CA SER A 19 6.86 12.66 5.96
C SER A 19 7.84 11.48 5.95
N LYS A 20 8.12 10.86 7.10
CA LYS A 20 8.93 9.64 7.17
C LYS A 20 8.23 8.48 6.47
N ASN A 21 6.92 8.37 6.63
CA ASN A 21 6.14 7.31 6.00
C ASN A 21 6.09 7.50 4.48
N VAL A 22 6.11 8.75 3.98
CA VAL A 22 6.21 9.04 2.55
C VAL A 22 7.53 8.52 1.99
N TYR A 23 8.65 8.85 2.63
CA TYR A 23 9.96 8.36 2.23
C TYR A 23 10.04 6.82 2.27
N ASP A 24 9.53 6.20 3.33
CA ASP A 24 9.50 4.75 3.45
C ASP A 24 8.64 4.10 2.35
N SER A 25 7.50 4.72 2.01
CA SER A 25 6.63 4.28 0.92
C SER A 25 7.31 4.42 -0.46
N GLU A 26 8.05 5.49 -0.72
CA GLU A 26 8.84 5.65 -1.95
C GLU A 26 9.89 4.53 -2.10
N VAL A 27 10.61 4.23 -1.02
CA VAL A 27 11.61 3.14 -0.99
C VAL A 27 10.94 1.79 -1.22
N LEU A 28 9.83 1.51 -0.54
CA LEU A 28 9.05 0.27 -0.71
C LEU A 28 8.55 0.12 -2.14
N MET A 29 7.93 1.16 -2.70
CA MET A 29 7.42 1.16 -4.07
C MET A 29 8.53 0.96 -5.10
N GLY A 30 9.70 1.58 -4.88
CA GLY A 30 10.87 1.36 -5.72
C GLY A 30 11.30 -0.11 -5.75
N GLN A 31 11.27 -0.79 -4.60
CA GLN A 31 11.57 -2.22 -4.50
C GLN A 31 10.50 -3.08 -5.19
N LEU A 32 9.21 -2.77 -5.02
CA LEU A 32 8.11 -3.48 -5.68
C LEU A 32 8.20 -3.35 -7.21
N ALA A 33 8.43 -2.14 -7.71
CA ALA A 33 8.62 -1.86 -9.13
C ALA A 33 9.85 -2.58 -9.70
N ALA A 34 10.98 -2.60 -8.96
CA ALA A 34 12.19 -3.33 -9.36
C ALA A 34 11.96 -4.85 -9.49
N ASN A 35 11.02 -5.40 -8.72
CA ASN A 35 10.58 -6.80 -8.81
C ASN A 35 9.47 -7.05 -9.85
N LYS A 36 9.18 -6.06 -10.72
CA LYS A 36 8.14 -6.13 -11.77
C LYS A 36 6.73 -6.37 -11.22
N MET A 37 6.48 -5.93 -9.99
CA MET A 37 5.14 -5.93 -9.41
C MET A 37 4.39 -4.68 -9.87
N ASP A 38 3.09 -4.83 -10.12
CA ASP A 38 2.23 -3.70 -10.47
C ASP A 38 1.89 -2.94 -9.18
N VAL A 39 2.40 -1.72 -9.04
CA VAL A 39 2.28 -0.92 -7.82
C VAL A 39 1.82 0.50 -8.18
N GLU A 40 0.78 0.97 -7.50
CA GLU A 40 0.29 2.34 -7.57
C GLU A 40 0.29 2.96 -6.15
N HIS A 41 0.41 4.29 -6.08
CA HIS A 41 0.33 5.05 -4.84
C HIS A 41 -1.01 5.75 -4.77
N GLU A 42 -1.74 5.55 -3.68
CA GLU A 42 -3.02 6.22 -3.38
C GLU A 42 -4.01 6.18 -4.56
N SER A 43 -4.08 5.02 -5.23
CA SER A 43 -4.99 4.83 -6.35
C SER A 43 -6.44 4.87 -5.88
N GLU A 44 -7.26 5.68 -6.54
CA GLU A 44 -8.71 5.73 -6.34
C GLU A 44 -9.43 4.56 -7.04
N LYS A 45 -8.72 3.77 -7.83
CA LYS A 45 -9.29 2.62 -8.54
C LYS A 45 -9.37 1.41 -7.62
N ASP A 46 -10.54 0.76 -7.60
CA ASP A 46 -10.78 -0.49 -6.88
C ASP A 46 -10.39 -1.72 -7.73
N ASP A 47 -9.23 -1.67 -8.38
CA ASP A 47 -8.67 -2.75 -9.21
C ASP A 47 -7.41 -3.38 -8.60
N ALA A 48 -6.95 -2.85 -7.46
CA ALA A 48 -5.87 -3.42 -6.67
C ALA A 48 -6.39 -4.59 -5.83
N ASN A 49 -5.70 -5.72 -5.88
CA ASN A 49 -6.04 -6.91 -5.07
C ASN A 49 -5.17 -7.06 -3.82
N ILE A 50 -4.21 -6.15 -3.62
CA ILE A 50 -3.38 -6.02 -2.42
C ILE A 50 -3.35 -4.53 -2.06
N VAL A 51 -3.59 -4.21 -0.78
CA VAL A 51 -3.47 -2.85 -0.24
C VAL A 51 -2.45 -2.85 0.89
N VAL A 52 -1.49 -1.92 0.84
CA VAL A 52 -0.48 -1.69 1.88
C VAL A 52 -0.73 -0.34 2.52
N ILE A 53 -1.09 -0.31 3.80
CA ILE A 53 -1.29 0.94 4.55
C ILE A 53 -0.05 1.20 5.41
N ASN A 54 0.69 2.26 5.13
CA ASN A 54 1.87 2.69 5.88
C ASN A 54 1.52 3.85 6.82
N THR A 55 1.36 3.57 8.11
CA THR A 55 0.96 4.57 9.14
C THR A 55 1.91 4.58 10.33
N CYS A 56 1.84 5.63 11.17
CA CYS A 56 2.62 5.71 12.41
C CYS A 56 1.89 5.01 13.57
N GLY A 57 2.51 4.01 14.19
CA GLY A 57 1.92 3.26 15.31
C GLY A 57 1.93 3.97 16.68
N PHE A 58 2.50 5.16 16.79
CA PHE A 58 2.64 5.89 18.06
C PHE A 58 1.99 7.29 18.04
N ILE A 59 1.57 7.79 16.88
CA ILE A 59 0.85 9.06 16.76
C ILE A 59 -0.64 8.73 16.79
N ASP A 60 -1.37 9.22 17.80
CA ASP A 60 -2.78 8.87 17.99
C ASP A 60 -3.64 9.19 16.77
N ASN A 61 -3.51 10.39 16.21
CA ASN A 61 -4.24 10.78 15.00
C ASN A 61 -3.96 9.84 13.81
N ALA A 62 -2.71 9.41 13.61
CA ALA A 62 -2.33 8.52 12.52
C ALA A 62 -2.87 7.09 12.73
N LYS A 63 -2.97 6.64 13.99
CA LYS A 63 -3.63 5.38 14.34
C LYS A 63 -5.11 5.43 14.00
N GLU A 64 -5.82 6.47 14.44
CA GLU A 64 -7.25 6.63 14.15
C GLU A 64 -7.52 6.71 12.64
N GLU A 65 -6.73 7.49 11.90
CA GLU A 65 -6.79 7.59 10.44
C GLU A 65 -6.64 6.21 9.76
N SER A 66 -5.66 5.42 10.21
CA SER A 66 -5.44 4.07 9.66
C SER A 66 -6.57 3.10 9.95
N ILE A 67 -7.20 3.19 11.13
CA ILE A 67 -8.36 2.36 11.48
C ILE A 67 -9.55 2.75 10.59
N ASN A 68 -9.81 4.05 10.42
CA ASN A 68 -10.89 4.55 9.56
C ASN A 68 -10.69 4.24 8.09
N THR A 69 -9.46 4.02 7.64
CA THR A 69 -9.15 3.60 6.26
C THR A 69 -9.47 2.13 6.03
N ILE A 70 -9.49 1.30 7.08
CA ILE A 70 -9.74 -0.15 6.99
C ILE A 70 -11.23 -0.49 7.19
N LEU A 71 -11.95 0.28 8.01
CA LEU A 71 -13.35 0.04 8.39
C LEU A 71 -14.33 0.68 7.40
#